data_AF-A0A8B6X3Z8-F1
#
_entry.id   AF-A0A8B6X3Z8-F1
#
_cell.length_a   1.000
_cell.length_b   1.000
_cell.length_c   1.000
_cell.angle_alpha   90.00
_cell.angle_beta   90.00
_cell.angle_gamma   90.00
#
_symmetry.space_group_name_H-M   'P 1'
#
loop_
_entity.id
_entity.type
_entity.pdbx_description
1 polymer ?
#
loop_
_entity_poly.entity_id
_entity_poly.type
_entity_poly.pdbx_seq_one_letter_code
_entity_poly.pdbx_strand_id
1 'polypeptide(L)'
;MTERQTAGRIAQGARLAIAALVSLALAACGGGGLPTDSASTASTASIASASDTSLLTTGSSTYDIRTVKAPAVVTPQAASARASTQAATLLSASDAARLAQQASFGPTEALISDISTQGATAWIAAQMNADETVYPYLGASSVDTYDSSTAWCNAKLTGTALTNCFRDYFSVVPLGWQFYRHAITGTDQLRQRVAWALSQILVVNENEVHGLYGHRDYQQLFRDYAFGNYRDLLREVILSPVMGEFLNSVNNDKSDPNENFAREFLQLFTIGTCKLDNNGAISGGSCQPNYNNATVRNYAYALTGYTYPPGGKRSWCNPTCSGWQNPRFLRGQMVNVAAHHDQNSRALVNGVTVPAGASAAQALELVLDSVMNHQNIGPFVARRLIQALVTSNPSPAYVYVVGKAFTDGSYAGFGSGKRGDLAATVAAVLLNGEARKTDYLWNGGYGRLREPVQLYTAVMRATEANTDAVWFDWVYGDAMSQEPFNAPSVFNYYPPDYALAGTSYVSPAFGIENESSTLQRILFLWMVNNPWVTTSLRFDPSTTVSGAWGTYVSMSKWMSLTSDPASLVDRFALLATSSQLTSAQRSAMIDSVSAWNSTNDPTAWQLHRVRTAAYLAFLAPQFSVIR
;
A
#
# COMPACT_ATOMS: atom_id res chain seq x y z
N MET A 1 -29.20 -4.89 42.71
CA MET A 1 -30.67 -4.93 42.45
C MET A 1 -30.99 -3.90 41.37
N THR A 2 -32.16 -4.00 40.74
CA THR A 2 -32.44 -3.44 39.40
C THR A 2 -33.28 -2.17 39.40
N GLU A 3 -32.90 -1.19 38.57
CA GLU A 3 -33.73 -0.37 37.66
C GLU A 3 -32.74 0.52 36.84
N ARG A 4 -32.78 0.69 35.51
CA ARG A 4 -33.84 1.07 34.54
C ARG A 4 -34.37 2.50 34.78
N GLN A 5 -34.56 3.38 33.78
CA GLN A 5 -34.54 3.19 32.31
C GLN A 5 -34.39 4.54 31.53
N THR A 6 -33.77 4.52 30.34
CA THR A 6 -33.98 5.44 29.17
C THR A 6 -33.77 6.98 29.33
N ALA A 7 -33.76 7.81 28.27
CA ALA A 7 -33.08 7.76 26.95
C ALA A 7 -33.26 9.08 26.16
N GLY A 8 -32.19 9.61 25.55
CA GLY A 8 -32.22 10.72 24.57
C GLY A 8 -32.59 12.11 25.13
N ARG A 9 -32.55 13.21 24.36
CA ARG A 9 -31.72 13.61 23.18
C ARG A 9 -32.01 15.11 22.93
N ILE A 10 -31.03 15.88 22.39
CA ILE A 10 -31.19 17.23 21.78
C ILE A 10 -31.53 18.41 22.74
N ALA A 11 -30.58 19.35 22.89
CA ALA A 11 -30.76 20.81 22.70
C ALA A 11 -29.47 21.58 23.06
N GLN A 12 -29.26 22.76 22.46
CA GLN A 12 -28.08 23.60 22.69
C GLN A 12 -28.33 24.67 23.77
N GLY A 13 -27.31 24.99 24.56
CA GLY A 13 -27.20 26.19 25.40
C GLY A 13 -25.72 26.59 25.48
N ALA A 14 -25.40 27.88 25.34
CA ALA A 14 -24.05 28.30 24.97
C ALA A 14 -23.51 29.52 25.73
N ARG A 15 -22.17 29.67 25.70
CA ARG A 15 -21.34 30.80 26.17
C ARG A 15 -21.14 30.88 27.70
N LEU A 16 -20.05 31.42 28.27
CA LEU A 16 -18.87 32.12 27.70
C LEU A 16 -17.53 31.57 28.28
N ALA A 17 -16.46 31.63 27.44
CA ALA A 17 -15.06 32.10 27.64
C ALA A 17 -14.29 31.85 28.98
N ILE A 18 -12.95 31.85 29.06
CA ILE A 18 -11.80 32.31 28.22
C ILE A 18 -10.72 31.17 28.28
N ALA A 19 -9.79 30.86 27.37
CA ALA A 19 -8.94 31.59 26.38
C ALA A 19 -8.81 30.77 25.04
N ALA A 20 -8.03 31.04 23.97
CA ALA A 20 -6.84 31.88 23.65
C ALA A 20 -5.47 31.31 24.16
N LEU A 21 -4.35 31.14 23.43
CA LEU A 21 -3.92 31.23 22.00
C LEU A 21 -2.82 30.14 21.79
N VAL A 22 -2.32 29.72 20.62
CA VAL A 22 -2.16 30.32 19.27
C VAL A 22 -2.43 29.26 18.19
N SER A 23 -3.11 29.62 17.10
CA SER A 23 -3.09 28.84 15.84
C SER A 23 -3.36 29.75 14.65
N LEU A 24 -2.43 29.81 13.70
CA LEU A 24 -2.61 30.37 12.35
C LEU A 24 -1.97 29.39 11.34
N ALA A 25 -2.40 29.32 10.09
CA ALA A 25 -3.69 29.62 9.48
C ALA A 25 -3.62 29.14 8.02
N LEU A 26 -4.64 28.44 7.53
CA LEU A 26 -4.86 28.29 6.09
C LEU A 26 -6.36 28.08 5.87
N ALA A 27 -6.97 28.93 5.05
CA ALA A 27 -8.41 28.91 4.80
C ALA A 27 -8.70 29.09 3.31
N ALA A 28 -9.69 28.33 2.85
CA ALA A 28 -10.40 28.34 1.58
C ALA A 28 -10.09 29.44 0.54
N CYS A 29 -9.85 28.99 -0.69
CA CYS A 29 -10.37 29.66 -1.89
C CYS A 29 -10.89 28.60 -2.87
N GLY A 30 -12.21 28.56 -3.07
CA GLY A 30 -12.86 27.70 -4.06
C GLY A 30 -14.24 28.27 -4.40
N GLY A 31 -14.51 28.48 -5.69
CA GLY A 31 -15.79 29.03 -6.16
C GLY A 31 -15.67 29.80 -7.47
N GLY A 32 -16.64 29.60 -8.37
CA GLY A 32 -16.70 30.20 -9.71
C GLY A 32 -16.73 29.12 -10.81
N GLY A 33 -17.72 29.04 -11.69
CA GLY A 33 -18.94 29.86 -11.84
C GLY A 33 -19.15 30.25 -13.30
N LEU A 34 -19.90 29.43 -14.05
CA LEU A 34 -20.15 29.64 -15.49
C LEU A 34 -21.50 30.33 -15.76
N PRO A 35 -21.55 31.35 -16.63
CA PRO A 35 -22.77 31.85 -17.26
C PRO A 35 -23.13 31.06 -18.54
N THR A 36 -24.30 31.33 -19.11
CA THR A 36 -25.04 30.44 -20.02
C THR A 36 -25.21 30.92 -21.47
N ASP A 37 -25.50 29.96 -22.36
CA ASP A 37 -26.27 30.02 -23.62
C ASP A 37 -25.92 31.02 -24.76
N SER A 38 -25.84 30.49 -26.00
CA SER A 38 -26.74 30.89 -27.11
C SER A 38 -26.57 30.08 -28.41
N ALA A 39 -27.50 29.14 -28.63
CA ALA A 39 -28.21 28.75 -29.87
C ALA A 39 -27.58 28.74 -31.30
N SER A 40 -28.14 27.82 -32.12
CA SER A 40 -28.21 27.79 -33.60
C SER A 40 -26.95 27.34 -34.39
N THR A 41 -27.03 26.62 -35.52
CA THR A 41 -28.19 26.03 -36.24
C THR A 41 -27.78 24.71 -36.93
N ALA A 42 -28.75 23.85 -37.25
CA ALA A 42 -28.51 22.58 -37.96
C ALA A 42 -28.60 22.70 -39.48
N SER A 43 -27.94 21.79 -40.19
CA SER A 43 -28.32 21.36 -41.56
C SER A 43 -28.01 19.87 -41.74
N THR A 44 -28.81 19.19 -42.57
CA THR A 44 -28.80 17.73 -42.74
C THR A 44 -28.41 17.31 -44.16
N ALA A 45 -27.67 16.22 -44.28
CA ALA A 45 -27.51 15.44 -45.51
C ALA A 45 -27.37 13.95 -45.15
N SER A 46 -27.84 13.06 -46.03
CA SER A 46 -28.00 11.62 -45.77
C SER A 46 -27.75 10.79 -47.04
N ILE A 47 -28.00 9.46 -46.97
CA ILE A 47 -27.86 8.46 -48.08
C ILE A 47 -26.38 8.08 -48.32
N ALA A 48 -25.96 6.83 -48.59
CA ALA A 48 -26.60 5.49 -48.72
C ALA A 48 -25.83 4.50 -47.79
N SER A 49 -26.39 3.48 -47.12
CA SER A 49 -27.29 2.39 -47.52
C SER A 49 -26.66 1.34 -48.45
N ALA A 50 -26.10 0.28 -47.85
CA ALA A 50 -25.94 -1.03 -48.47
C ALA A 50 -26.39 -2.09 -47.46
N SER A 51 -27.36 -2.91 -47.83
CA SER A 51 -27.98 -3.91 -46.96
C SER A 51 -27.26 -5.25 -47.08
N ASP A 52 -27.26 -6.05 -46.01
CA ASP A 52 -28.04 -7.28 -46.09
C ASP A 52 -28.48 -7.78 -44.71
N THR A 53 -29.54 -8.59 -44.67
CA THR A 53 -30.12 -9.11 -43.43
C THR A 53 -30.15 -10.64 -43.39
N SER A 54 -29.87 -11.23 -42.22
CA SER A 54 -30.88 -12.01 -41.48
C SER A 54 -30.31 -12.86 -40.31
N LEU A 55 -31.24 -13.30 -39.45
CA LEU A 55 -31.21 -14.47 -38.58
C LEU A 55 -30.22 -14.54 -37.40
N LEU A 56 -30.77 -14.14 -36.25
CA LEU A 56 -30.39 -14.57 -34.90
C LEU A 56 -30.24 -16.10 -34.79
N THR A 57 -29.16 -16.55 -34.15
CA THR A 57 -29.15 -17.79 -33.34
C THR A 57 -28.27 -17.59 -32.11
N THR A 58 -28.57 -18.33 -31.04
CA THR A 58 -27.89 -18.22 -29.74
C THR A 58 -26.55 -18.96 -29.74
N GLY A 59 -25.46 -18.28 -29.37
CA GLY A 59 -24.15 -18.92 -29.23
C GLY A 59 -23.16 -18.07 -28.44
N SER A 60 -22.49 -18.67 -27.46
CA SER A 60 -21.37 -18.06 -26.75
C SER A 60 -20.16 -17.99 -27.67
N SER A 61 -19.62 -16.79 -27.92
CA SER A 61 -18.27 -16.65 -28.46
C SER A 61 -17.61 -15.34 -28.02
N THR A 62 -16.34 -15.49 -27.68
CA THR A 62 -15.35 -14.46 -27.35
C THR A 62 -15.34 -13.30 -28.34
N TYR A 63 -15.51 -12.06 -27.86
CA TYR A 63 -15.06 -10.89 -28.59
C TYR A 63 -13.54 -10.78 -28.49
N ASP A 64 -12.84 -11.05 -29.59
CA ASP A 64 -11.40 -10.81 -29.74
C ASP A 64 -11.11 -9.30 -29.79
N ILE A 65 -11.06 -8.69 -28.61
CA ILE A 65 -10.55 -7.33 -28.46
C ILE A 65 -9.05 -7.40 -28.69
N ARG A 66 -8.62 -6.98 -29.88
CA ARG A 66 -7.19 -6.69 -30.17
C ARG A 66 -6.64 -5.82 -29.06
N THR A 67 -5.86 -6.43 -28.19
CA THR A 67 -5.30 -5.75 -27.04
C THR A 67 -4.35 -4.68 -27.54
N VAL A 68 -4.66 -3.41 -27.23
CA VAL A 68 -3.61 -2.44 -26.98
C VAL A 68 -2.89 -2.96 -25.74
N LYS A 69 -1.89 -3.83 -25.98
CA LYS A 69 -0.97 -4.29 -24.95
C LYS A 69 -0.43 -3.02 -24.32
N ALA A 70 -0.71 -2.80 -23.03
CA ALA A 70 -0.07 -1.72 -22.28
C ALA A 70 1.44 -1.81 -22.58
N PRO A 71 2.11 -0.69 -22.91
CA PRO A 71 3.49 -0.72 -23.36
C PRO A 71 4.26 -1.56 -22.35
N ALA A 72 4.91 -2.61 -22.84
CA ALA A 72 5.41 -3.66 -21.95
C ALA A 72 6.45 -3.02 -21.04
N VAL A 73 6.05 -2.75 -19.79
CA VAL A 73 6.96 -2.41 -18.70
C VAL A 73 7.99 -3.52 -18.74
N VAL A 74 9.23 -3.16 -19.09
CA VAL A 74 10.33 -4.12 -19.10
C VAL A 74 10.58 -4.41 -17.64
N THR A 75 9.90 -5.43 -17.11
CA THR A 75 9.92 -5.80 -15.70
C THR A 75 11.37 -5.79 -15.26
N PRO A 76 11.77 -4.87 -14.36
CA PRO A 76 13.18 -4.70 -14.03
C PRO A 76 13.71 -6.01 -13.47
N GLN A 77 14.42 -6.78 -14.29
CA GLN A 77 14.99 -8.04 -13.85
C GLN A 77 15.90 -7.72 -12.67
N ALA A 78 15.56 -8.27 -11.50
CA ALA A 78 16.36 -8.12 -10.30
C ALA A 78 17.79 -8.51 -10.66
N ALA A 79 18.70 -7.53 -10.61
CA ALA A 79 20.04 -7.68 -11.16
C ALA A 79 20.70 -8.88 -10.50
N SER A 80 20.95 -9.93 -11.30
CA SER A 80 20.81 -11.33 -10.85
C SER A 80 21.36 -11.54 -9.44
N ALA A 81 20.48 -11.83 -8.47
CA ALA A 81 20.84 -11.96 -7.06
C ALA A 81 21.70 -13.22 -6.84
N ARG A 82 22.98 -13.11 -7.22
CA ARG A 82 24.01 -14.14 -7.09
C ARG A 82 24.48 -14.14 -5.65
N ALA A 83 23.63 -14.67 -4.77
CA ALA A 83 24.07 -15.15 -3.47
C ALA A 83 25.31 -16.02 -3.70
N SER A 84 26.45 -15.61 -3.15
CA SER A 84 27.66 -16.40 -3.19
C SER A 84 27.40 -17.72 -2.48
N THR A 85 28.07 -18.79 -2.90
CA THR A 85 27.92 -20.15 -2.33
C THR A 85 28.60 -20.27 -0.95
N GLN A 86 28.29 -19.34 -0.05
CA GLN A 86 28.59 -19.41 1.37
C GLN A 86 27.62 -20.42 2.01
N ALA A 87 28.13 -21.25 2.91
CA ALA A 87 27.31 -22.29 3.55
C ALA A 87 26.11 -21.66 4.29
N ALA A 88 24.93 -22.27 4.13
CA ALA A 88 23.71 -21.78 4.76
C ALA A 88 23.82 -21.86 6.29
N THR A 89 23.96 -20.70 6.94
CA THR A 89 23.80 -20.60 8.39
C THR A 89 22.31 -20.78 8.70
N LEU A 90 21.94 -21.95 9.21
CA LEU A 90 20.58 -22.26 9.65
C LEU A 90 20.13 -21.22 10.69
N LEU A 91 18.91 -20.68 10.54
CA LEU A 91 18.33 -19.79 11.54
C LEU A 91 17.63 -20.58 12.65
N SER A 92 17.59 -20.01 13.84
CA SER A 92 16.65 -20.47 14.86
C SER A 92 15.21 -20.27 14.36
N ALA A 93 14.28 -21.12 14.77
CA ALA A 93 12.87 -20.98 14.39
C ALA A 93 12.31 -19.60 14.79
N SER A 94 12.75 -19.04 15.92
CA SER A 94 12.37 -17.71 16.39
C SER A 94 12.94 -16.58 15.52
N ASP A 95 14.18 -16.68 15.04
CA ASP A 95 14.77 -15.66 14.14
C ASP A 95 14.20 -15.77 12.71
N ALA A 96 13.85 -16.98 12.29
CA ALA A 96 13.11 -17.23 11.06
C ALA A 96 11.69 -16.66 11.15
N ALA A 97 11.01 -16.83 12.29
CA ALA A 97 9.72 -16.17 12.57
C ALA A 97 9.85 -14.64 12.57
N ARG A 98 10.90 -14.07 13.19
CA ARG A 98 11.18 -12.62 13.11
C ARG A 98 11.39 -12.14 11.68
N LEU A 99 12.12 -12.90 10.85
CA LEU A 99 12.29 -12.52 9.44
C LEU A 99 10.94 -12.57 8.71
N ALA A 100 10.15 -13.63 8.87
CA ALA A 100 8.81 -13.72 8.30
C ALA A 100 7.90 -12.58 8.77
N GLN A 101 7.93 -12.20 10.04
CA GLN A 101 7.15 -11.10 10.61
C GLN A 101 7.51 -9.71 10.02
N GLN A 102 8.75 -9.52 9.58
CA GLN A 102 9.20 -8.28 8.94
C GLN A 102 8.96 -8.31 7.42
N ALA A 103 9.27 -9.44 6.77
CA ALA A 103 9.41 -9.63 5.33
C ALA A 103 8.21 -10.29 4.63
N SER A 104 7.18 -10.73 5.35
CA SER A 104 5.94 -11.30 4.79
C SER A 104 4.70 -10.61 5.39
N PHE A 105 3.51 -10.98 4.91
CA PHE A 105 2.24 -10.61 5.55
C PHE A 105 1.88 -11.52 6.74
N GLY A 106 2.73 -12.49 7.09
CA GLY A 106 2.58 -13.29 8.30
C GLY A 106 3.33 -14.62 8.21
N PRO A 107 3.94 -15.09 9.31
CA PRO A 107 4.55 -16.41 9.35
C PRO A 107 3.51 -17.52 9.19
N THR A 108 3.96 -18.62 8.60
CA THR A 108 3.32 -19.93 8.62
C THR A 108 4.39 -20.95 9.01
N GLU A 109 4.03 -22.16 9.46
CA GLU A 109 5.06 -23.16 9.81
C GLU A 109 5.97 -23.52 8.63
N ALA A 110 5.40 -23.61 7.42
CA ALA A 110 6.16 -23.80 6.18
C ALA A 110 7.16 -22.66 5.96
N LEU A 111 6.70 -21.41 6.01
CA LEU A 111 7.57 -20.23 5.79
C LEU A 111 8.68 -20.12 6.85
N ILE A 112 8.41 -20.46 8.11
CA ILE A 112 9.44 -20.53 9.16
C ILE A 112 10.44 -21.65 8.85
N SER A 113 9.97 -22.84 8.44
CA SER A 113 10.82 -23.97 8.05
C SER A 113 11.72 -23.63 6.85
N ASP A 114 11.17 -22.98 5.84
CA ASP A 114 11.89 -22.55 4.63
C ASP A 114 13.01 -21.58 4.97
N ILE A 115 12.72 -20.53 5.76
CA ILE A 115 13.73 -19.55 6.20
C ILE A 115 14.78 -20.22 7.10
N SER A 116 14.37 -21.10 8.03
CA SER A 116 15.28 -21.79 8.95
C SER A 116 16.27 -22.68 8.18
N THR A 117 15.80 -23.34 7.12
CA THR A 117 16.56 -24.30 6.30
C THR A 117 17.47 -23.60 5.29
N GLN A 118 17.00 -22.53 4.64
CA GLN A 118 17.77 -21.81 3.61
C GLN A 118 18.78 -20.82 4.21
N GLY A 119 18.49 -20.26 5.39
CA GLY A 119 19.19 -19.08 5.89
C GLY A 119 18.63 -17.79 5.28
N ALA A 120 18.70 -16.69 6.04
CA ALA A 120 18.04 -15.42 5.69
C ALA A 120 18.46 -14.87 4.31
N THR A 121 19.76 -14.89 4.00
CA THR A 121 20.32 -14.39 2.74
C THR A 121 19.81 -15.16 1.53
N ALA A 122 19.81 -16.50 1.59
CA ALA A 122 19.37 -17.33 0.49
C ALA A 122 17.84 -17.24 0.30
N TRP A 123 17.06 -17.20 1.39
CA TRP A 123 15.61 -17.03 1.31
C TRP A 123 15.21 -15.67 0.72
N ILE A 124 15.89 -14.57 1.08
CA ILE A 124 15.66 -13.25 0.47
C ILE A 124 15.98 -13.29 -1.04
N ALA A 125 17.08 -13.94 -1.43
CA ALA A 125 17.42 -14.11 -2.85
C ALA A 125 16.38 -14.96 -3.59
N ALA A 126 15.89 -16.05 -2.99
CA ALA A 126 14.81 -16.87 -3.56
C ALA A 126 13.51 -16.06 -3.74
N GLN A 127 13.13 -15.26 -2.74
CA GLN A 127 11.95 -14.38 -2.82
C GLN A 127 12.08 -13.26 -3.85
N MET A 128 13.27 -12.70 -4.05
CA MET A 128 13.51 -11.68 -5.08
C MET A 128 13.41 -12.23 -6.52
N ASN A 129 13.66 -13.53 -6.69
CA ASN A 129 13.54 -14.25 -7.96
C ASN A 129 12.24 -15.08 -8.07
N ALA A 130 11.34 -15.01 -7.09
CA ALA A 130 10.08 -15.74 -7.13
C ALA A 130 9.13 -15.18 -8.21
N ASP A 131 8.35 -16.06 -8.82
CA ASP A 131 7.32 -15.71 -9.79
C ASP A 131 6.38 -14.65 -9.21
N GLU A 132 6.15 -13.59 -9.96
CA GLU A 132 5.42 -12.42 -9.49
C GLU A 132 3.90 -12.65 -9.47
N THR A 133 3.28 -12.41 -8.31
CA THR A 133 1.82 -12.40 -8.21
C THR A 133 1.27 -11.10 -8.80
N VAL A 134 0.87 -11.12 -10.07
CA VAL A 134 0.32 -9.97 -10.81
C VAL A 134 -1.14 -9.69 -10.41
N TYR A 135 -1.53 -8.41 -10.27
CA TYR A 135 -2.94 -8.06 -10.12
C TYR A 135 -3.74 -8.39 -11.39
N PRO A 136 -4.85 -9.16 -11.33
CA PRO A 136 -5.61 -9.51 -12.51
C PRO A 136 -6.26 -8.29 -13.17
N TYR A 137 -6.70 -8.44 -14.43
CA TYR A 137 -7.54 -7.43 -15.09
C TYR A 137 -8.95 -7.47 -14.50
N LEU A 138 -9.27 -6.49 -13.66
CA LEU A 138 -10.53 -6.39 -12.92
C LEU A 138 -11.66 -5.79 -13.78
N GLY A 139 -12.02 -6.48 -14.87
CA GLY A 139 -13.11 -6.11 -15.78
C GLY A 139 -12.64 -5.46 -17.07
N ALA A 140 -13.45 -4.57 -17.66
CA ALA A 140 -13.21 -3.93 -18.95
C ALA A 140 -13.01 -2.41 -18.84
N SER A 141 -11.83 -1.91 -19.24
CA SER A 141 -11.48 -0.47 -19.27
C SER A 141 -12.29 0.37 -20.28
N SER A 142 -13.40 -0.15 -20.78
CA SER A 142 -14.46 0.63 -21.44
C SER A 142 -15.07 1.67 -20.50
N VAL A 143 -15.03 1.44 -19.18
CA VAL A 143 -15.56 2.35 -18.16
C VAL A 143 -14.78 3.67 -18.12
N ASP A 144 -13.45 3.61 -18.16
CA ASP A 144 -12.57 4.79 -18.23
C ASP A 144 -12.71 5.58 -19.55
N THR A 145 -13.44 5.05 -20.55
CA THR A 145 -13.70 5.77 -21.80
C THR A 145 -14.85 6.78 -21.71
N TYR A 146 -15.49 6.92 -20.54
CA TYR A 146 -16.59 7.86 -20.29
C TYR A 146 -16.14 8.99 -19.35
N ASP A 147 -16.61 10.21 -19.61
CA ASP A 147 -16.35 11.42 -18.82
C ASP A 147 -17.19 11.53 -17.54
N SER A 148 -18.04 10.54 -17.25
CA SER A 148 -18.87 10.44 -16.05
C SER A 148 -18.99 9.00 -15.56
N SER A 149 -18.82 8.80 -14.25
CA SER A 149 -18.90 7.48 -13.63
C SER A 149 -20.30 6.85 -13.74
N THR A 150 -21.34 7.66 -13.58
CA THR A 150 -22.73 7.18 -13.65
C THR A 150 -23.18 6.93 -15.09
N ALA A 151 -22.56 7.56 -16.09
CA ALA A 151 -22.94 7.40 -17.49
C ALA A 151 -22.67 5.98 -18.01
N TRP A 152 -21.51 5.39 -17.68
CA TRP A 152 -21.23 3.99 -18.03
C TRP A 152 -22.16 3.03 -17.29
N CYS A 153 -22.35 3.22 -15.97
CA CYS A 153 -23.24 2.39 -15.15
C CYS A 153 -24.66 2.31 -15.74
N ASN A 154 -25.31 3.45 -15.94
CA ASN A 154 -26.69 3.53 -16.44
C ASN A 154 -26.84 3.02 -17.88
N ALA A 155 -25.76 3.08 -18.69
CA ALA A 155 -25.78 2.62 -20.08
C ALA A 155 -25.42 1.13 -20.26
N LYS A 156 -25.02 0.42 -19.18
CA LYS A 156 -24.49 -0.96 -19.26
C LYS A 156 -25.09 -1.93 -18.24
N LEU A 157 -25.54 -1.46 -17.08
CA LEU A 157 -25.97 -2.30 -15.95
C LEU A 157 -27.41 -1.99 -15.52
N THR A 158 -28.06 -2.98 -14.92
CA THR A 158 -29.41 -2.87 -14.35
C THR A 158 -29.49 -3.61 -13.00
N GLY A 159 -30.55 -3.34 -12.23
CA GLY A 159 -30.80 -4.02 -10.94
C GLY A 159 -29.61 -3.93 -9.97
N THR A 160 -29.33 -5.03 -9.27
CA THR A 160 -28.25 -5.11 -8.27
C THR A 160 -26.87 -4.78 -8.84
N ALA A 161 -26.60 -5.05 -10.12
CA ALA A 161 -25.33 -4.68 -10.75
C ALA A 161 -25.20 -3.17 -10.93
N LEU A 162 -26.31 -2.47 -11.25
CA LEU A 162 -26.34 -1.00 -11.27
C LEU A 162 -26.13 -0.43 -9.86
N THR A 163 -26.79 -1.00 -8.85
CA THR A 163 -26.63 -0.58 -7.44
C THR A 163 -25.19 -0.68 -6.94
N ASN A 164 -24.44 -1.71 -7.34
CA ASN A 164 -23.06 -1.93 -6.92
C ASN A 164 -22.01 -1.37 -7.91
N CYS A 165 -22.42 -0.70 -8.98
CA CYS A 165 -21.52 -0.28 -10.06
C CYS A 165 -20.33 0.58 -9.60
N PHE A 166 -20.54 1.46 -8.62
CA PHE A 166 -19.43 2.25 -8.06
C PHE A 166 -18.37 1.34 -7.42
N ARG A 167 -18.79 0.43 -6.53
CA ARG A 167 -17.92 -0.55 -5.88
C ARG A 167 -17.20 -1.46 -6.88
N ASP A 168 -17.90 -1.90 -7.93
CA ASP A 168 -17.38 -2.94 -8.82
C ASP A 168 -16.47 -2.40 -9.94
N TYR A 169 -16.49 -1.09 -10.22
CA TYR A 169 -15.78 -0.48 -11.37
C TYR A 169 -15.03 0.82 -11.08
N PHE A 170 -15.39 1.55 -10.03
CA PHE A 170 -14.82 2.88 -9.73
C PHE A 170 -14.04 2.94 -8.41
N SER A 171 -14.39 2.11 -7.43
CA SER A 171 -13.66 2.05 -6.17
C SER A 171 -12.44 1.12 -6.20
N VAL A 172 -11.55 1.22 -5.21
CA VAL A 172 -10.40 0.32 -5.02
C VAL A 172 -10.77 -0.98 -4.31
N VAL A 173 -11.99 -1.09 -3.78
CA VAL A 173 -12.52 -2.25 -3.03
C VAL A 173 -12.23 -3.60 -3.72
N PRO A 174 -12.46 -3.81 -5.04
CA PRO A 174 -12.14 -5.08 -5.69
C PRO A 174 -10.63 -5.34 -5.82
N LEU A 175 -9.80 -4.30 -5.85
CA LEU A 175 -8.35 -4.40 -5.80
C LEU A 175 -7.87 -4.71 -4.38
N GLY A 176 -8.54 -4.17 -3.35
CA GLY A 176 -8.37 -4.54 -1.94
C GLY A 176 -8.64 -6.03 -1.69
N TRP A 177 -9.71 -6.58 -2.27
CA TRP A 177 -9.97 -8.03 -2.22
C TRP A 177 -8.83 -8.85 -2.85
N GLN A 178 -8.32 -8.46 -4.03
CA GLN A 178 -7.18 -9.17 -4.63
C GLN A 178 -5.89 -9.00 -3.80
N PHE A 179 -5.64 -7.82 -3.23
CA PHE A 179 -4.52 -7.58 -2.34
C PHE A 179 -4.54 -8.54 -1.14
N TYR A 180 -5.68 -8.67 -0.45
CA TYR A 180 -5.81 -9.59 0.68
C TYR A 180 -5.66 -11.06 0.26
N ARG A 181 -6.24 -11.48 -0.87
CA ARG A 181 -6.03 -12.84 -1.42
C ARG A 181 -4.54 -13.11 -1.67
N HIS A 182 -3.86 -12.19 -2.35
CA HIS A 182 -2.44 -12.31 -2.69
C HIS A 182 -1.54 -12.27 -1.43
N ALA A 183 -1.87 -11.43 -0.45
CA ALA A 183 -1.15 -11.36 0.83
C ALA A 183 -1.29 -12.68 1.63
N ILE A 184 -2.49 -13.27 1.66
CA ILE A 184 -2.77 -14.48 2.45
C ILE A 184 -2.26 -15.76 1.76
N THR A 185 -2.32 -15.85 0.43
CA THR A 185 -2.00 -17.10 -0.31
C THR A 185 -0.75 -17.06 -1.19
N GLY A 186 -0.30 -15.88 -1.63
CA GLY A 186 0.80 -15.73 -2.58
C GLY A 186 2.18 -16.09 -2.00
N THR A 187 3.05 -16.60 -2.87
CA THR A 187 4.39 -17.13 -2.52
C THR A 187 5.50 -16.08 -2.57
N ASP A 188 5.35 -15.01 -3.35
CA ASP A 188 6.24 -13.86 -3.51
C ASP A 188 6.09 -12.82 -2.36
N GLN A 189 5.95 -13.31 -1.13
CA GLN A 189 5.62 -12.50 0.05
C GLN A 189 6.47 -11.24 0.23
N LEU A 190 7.78 -11.31 0.00
CA LEU A 190 8.66 -10.15 0.10
C LEU A 190 8.34 -9.09 -0.98
N ARG A 191 8.06 -9.50 -2.22
CA ARG A 191 7.71 -8.60 -3.32
C ARG A 191 6.47 -7.80 -2.94
N GLN A 192 5.44 -8.49 -2.46
CA GLN A 192 4.18 -7.86 -2.07
C GLN A 192 4.34 -6.93 -0.85
N ARG A 193 5.21 -7.29 0.11
CA ARG A 193 5.48 -6.45 1.29
C ARG A 193 6.27 -5.19 0.98
N VAL A 194 7.21 -5.27 0.03
CA VAL A 194 7.94 -4.09 -0.47
C VAL A 194 7.03 -3.24 -1.34
N ALA A 195 6.19 -3.83 -2.21
CA ALA A 195 5.19 -3.10 -2.98
C ALA A 195 4.25 -2.28 -2.07
N TRP A 196 3.76 -2.89 -0.98
CA TRP A 196 2.94 -2.23 0.03
C TRP A 196 3.69 -1.15 0.85
N ALA A 197 5.01 -1.27 1.01
CA ALA A 197 5.82 -0.21 1.59
C ALA A 197 6.01 0.96 0.61
N LEU A 198 6.16 0.69 -0.69
CA LEU A 198 6.29 1.70 -1.74
C LEU A 198 4.98 2.46 -1.97
N SER A 199 3.81 1.79 -1.94
CA SER A 199 2.50 2.44 -2.04
C SER A 199 2.19 3.37 -0.86
N GLN A 200 2.79 3.12 0.31
CA GLN A 200 2.71 4.01 1.49
C GLN A 200 3.78 5.13 1.48
N ILE A 201 4.65 5.19 0.47
CA ILE A 201 5.58 6.31 0.22
C ILE A 201 5.09 7.16 -0.96
N LEU A 202 4.70 6.51 -2.06
CA LEU A 202 4.30 7.11 -3.34
C LEU A 202 2.76 7.10 -3.46
N VAL A 203 2.13 7.77 -2.49
CA VAL A 203 0.70 7.67 -2.14
C VAL A 203 -0.22 8.18 -3.26
N VAL A 204 -1.33 7.48 -3.47
CA VAL A 204 -2.57 7.94 -4.14
C VAL A 204 -3.77 7.43 -3.34
N ASN A 205 -4.98 7.93 -3.61
CA ASN A 205 -6.21 7.41 -3.00
C ASN A 205 -7.40 7.37 -3.98
N GLU A 206 -8.50 6.78 -3.54
CA GLU A 206 -9.77 6.81 -4.28
C GLU A 206 -10.51 8.14 -4.11
N ASN A 207 -10.47 8.71 -2.90
CA ASN A 207 -11.22 9.92 -2.52
C ASN A 207 -11.04 11.09 -3.49
N GLU A 208 -9.83 11.23 -4.06
CA GLU A 208 -9.48 12.25 -5.04
C GLU A 208 -9.43 11.71 -6.49
N VAL A 209 -9.20 10.40 -6.69
CA VAL A 209 -9.11 9.77 -8.03
C VAL A 209 -9.90 8.45 -8.09
N HIS A 210 -11.15 8.49 -8.53
CA HIS A 210 -11.97 7.29 -8.73
C HIS A 210 -11.55 6.52 -10.01
N GLY A 211 -11.37 5.20 -9.95
CA GLY A 211 -11.14 4.36 -11.13
C GLY A 211 -10.29 3.12 -10.83
N LEU A 212 -10.96 1.97 -10.67
CA LEU A 212 -10.35 0.68 -10.31
C LEU A 212 -9.16 0.28 -11.21
N TYR A 213 -9.23 0.59 -12.51
CA TYR A 213 -8.26 0.17 -13.52
C TYR A 213 -6.96 0.96 -13.43
N GLY A 214 -7.06 2.29 -13.25
CA GLY A 214 -5.92 3.16 -12.98
C GLY A 214 -5.20 2.73 -11.71
N HIS A 215 -5.94 2.54 -10.61
CA HIS A 215 -5.39 2.04 -9.35
C HIS A 215 -4.76 0.65 -9.52
N ARG A 216 -5.41 -0.30 -10.21
CA ARG A 216 -4.82 -1.63 -10.46
C ARG A 216 -3.49 -1.54 -11.21
N ASP A 217 -3.41 -0.67 -12.22
CA ASP A 217 -2.17 -0.50 -12.99
C ASP A 217 -1.09 0.20 -12.15
N TYR A 218 -1.45 1.22 -11.36
CA TYR A 218 -0.53 1.93 -10.46
C TYR A 218 0.00 1.04 -9.33
N GLN A 219 -0.86 0.25 -8.68
CA GLN A 219 -0.42 -0.69 -7.63
C GLN A 219 0.34 -1.90 -8.19
N GLN A 220 0.23 -2.19 -9.49
CA GLN A 220 1.09 -3.18 -10.16
C GLN A 220 2.52 -2.64 -10.33
N LEU A 221 2.72 -1.34 -10.61
CA LEU A 221 4.07 -0.74 -10.73
C LEU A 221 4.92 -1.02 -9.48
N PHE A 222 4.33 -0.97 -8.28
CA PHE A 222 5.07 -1.25 -7.04
C PHE A 222 5.47 -2.72 -6.87
N ARG A 223 4.79 -3.67 -7.54
CA ARG A 223 5.18 -5.09 -7.59
C ARG A 223 6.27 -5.33 -8.65
N ASP A 224 6.09 -4.74 -9.84
CA ASP A 224 7.07 -4.79 -10.93
C ASP A 224 8.43 -4.24 -10.47
N TYR A 225 8.42 -3.06 -9.81
CA TYR A 225 9.59 -2.31 -9.37
C TYR A 225 10.04 -2.63 -7.93
N ALA A 226 9.43 -3.57 -7.21
CA ALA A 226 9.76 -3.88 -5.82
C ALA A 226 11.26 -4.12 -5.56
N PHE A 227 11.96 -4.68 -6.56
CA PHE A 227 13.41 -4.94 -6.53
C PHE A 227 14.15 -4.26 -7.71
N GLY A 228 13.50 -3.27 -8.35
CA GLY A 228 14.04 -2.51 -9.47
C GLY A 228 14.89 -1.31 -9.03
N ASN A 229 14.90 -0.24 -9.83
CA ASN A 229 15.56 1.01 -9.48
C ASN A 229 14.54 2.11 -9.15
N TYR A 230 14.77 2.82 -8.04
CA TYR A 230 13.90 3.89 -7.57
C TYR A 230 13.79 5.07 -8.54
N ARG A 231 14.85 5.38 -9.31
CA ARG A 231 14.81 6.43 -10.35
C ARG A 231 13.79 6.11 -11.43
N ASP A 232 13.73 4.84 -11.83
CA ASP A 232 12.82 4.39 -12.89
C ASP A 232 11.39 4.28 -12.37
N LEU A 233 11.19 3.81 -11.13
CA LEU A 233 9.88 3.87 -10.45
C LEU A 233 9.38 5.32 -10.31
N LEU A 234 10.23 6.27 -9.94
CA LEU A 234 9.86 7.70 -9.89
C LEU A 234 9.46 8.23 -11.28
N ARG A 235 10.08 7.77 -12.38
CA ARG A 235 9.64 8.13 -13.74
C ARG A 235 8.21 7.63 -14.01
N GLU A 236 7.93 6.36 -13.72
CA GLU A 236 6.60 5.78 -13.91
C GLU A 236 5.54 6.45 -13.05
N VAL A 237 5.89 6.87 -11.82
CA VAL A 237 4.99 7.63 -10.95
C VAL A 237 4.75 9.06 -11.45
N ILE A 238 5.76 9.78 -11.94
CA ILE A 238 5.59 11.11 -12.55
C ILE A 238 4.71 11.02 -13.82
N LEU A 239 4.85 9.96 -14.60
CA LEU A 239 4.08 9.74 -15.83
C LEU A 239 2.73 9.05 -15.61
N SER A 240 2.40 8.59 -14.40
CA SER A 240 1.12 7.94 -14.10
C SER A 240 -0.05 8.94 -14.18
N PRO A 241 -1.10 8.69 -14.97
CA PRO A 241 -2.29 9.54 -14.99
C PRO A 241 -3.02 9.59 -13.63
N VAL A 242 -2.89 8.55 -12.79
CA VAL A 242 -3.50 8.53 -11.44
C VAL A 242 -2.81 9.54 -10.54
N MET A 243 -1.46 9.54 -10.51
CA MET A 243 -0.67 10.55 -9.80
C MET A 243 -0.81 11.94 -10.44
N GLY A 244 -0.94 11.97 -11.76
CA GLY A 244 -1.22 13.14 -12.57
C GLY A 244 -2.48 13.87 -12.13
N GLU A 245 -3.58 13.13 -11.98
CA GLU A 245 -4.85 13.64 -11.49
C GLU A 245 -4.78 14.00 -10.00
N PHE A 246 -4.30 13.07 -9.15
CA PHE A 246 -4.18 13.22 -7.70
C PHE A 246 -3.48 14.53 -7.29
N LEU A 247 -2.27 14.76 -7.78
CA LEU A 247 -1.49 15.96 -7.43
C LEU A 247 -1.53 17.05 -8.51
N ASN A 248 -2.55 17.04 -9.36
CA ASN A 248 -2.87 18.10 -10.32
C ASN A 248 -1.70 18.45 -11.26
N SER A 249 -0.91 17.45 -11.67
CA SER A 249 0.14 17.58 -12.68
C SER A 249 -0.30 17.18 -14.09
N VAL A 250 -1.44 16.48 -14.23
CA VAL A 250 -2.10 16.30 -15.53
C VAL A 250 -2.72 17.61 -16.00
N ASN A 251 -2.52 17.94 -17.28
CA ASN A 251 -2.90 19.21 -17.91
C ASN A 251 -2.22 20.45 -17.30
N ASN A 252 -1.09 20.28 -16.61
CA ASN A 252 -0.35 21.37 -15.98
C ASN A 252 0.37 22.22 -17.04
N ASP A 253 0.04 23.51 -17.12
CA ASP A 253 0.43 24.39 -18.22
C ASP A 253 1.59 25.32 -17.85
N LYS A 254 2.49 25.60 -18.79
CA LYS A 254 3.58 26.59 -18.62
C LYS A 254 3.13 28.02 -18.36
N SER A 255 1.86 28.38 -18.64
CA SER A 255 1.32 29.71 -18.35
C SER A 255 1.10 29.95 -16.86
N ASP A 256 0.57 28.95 -16.14
CA ASP A 256 0.34 29.00 -14.69
C ASP A 256 0.48 27.59 -14.08
N PRO A 257 1.71 27.19 -13.70
CA PRO A 257 1.97 25.82 -13.28
C PRO A 257 1.52 25.55 -11.84
N ASN A 258 0.73 24.48 -11.65
CA ASN A 258 0.39 23.97 -10.35
C ASN A 258 1.64 23.43 -9.63
N GLU A 259 1.89 23.92 -8.41
CA GLU A 259 3.06 23.56 -7.60
C GLU A 259 2.89 22.27 -6.77
N ASN A 260 1.69 21.68 -6.70
CA ASN A 260 1.38 20.59 -5.76
C ASN A 260 2.27 19.35 -5.98
N PHE A 261 2.21 18.70 -7.16
CA PHE A 261 3.08 17.55 -7.43
C PHE A 261 4.56 17.85 -7.19
N ALA A 262 5.05 19.02 -7.60
CA ALA A 262 6.45 19.42 -7.39
C ALA A 262 6.82 19.54 -5.91
N ARG A 263 5.89 19.96 -5.05
CA ARG A 263 6.07 20.07 -3.61
C ARG A 263 6.14 18.68 -2.96
N GLU A 264 5.19 17.80 -3.28
CA GLU A 264 5.12 16.46 -2.69
C GLU A 264 6.25 15.55 -3.20
N PHE A 265 6.63 15.68 -4.47
CA PHE A 265 7.78 15.00 -5.05
C PHE A 265 9.08 15.30 -4.27
N LEU A 266 9.31 16.55 -3.89
CA LEU A 266 10.46 16.94 -3.08
C LEU A 266 10.30 16.53 -1.60
N GLN A 267 9.12 16.76 -1.00
CA GLN A 267 8.95 16.70 0.45
C GLN A 267 8.52 15.33 1.01
N LEU A 268 7.72 14.56 0.27
CA LEU A 268 7.22 13.25 0.70
C LEU A 268 7.85 12.08 -0.06
N PHE A 269 8.23 12.27 -1.33
CA PHE A 269 8.67 11.17 -2.18
C PHE A 269 10.19 11.03 -2.33
N THR A 270 11.00 12.08 -2.16
CA THR A 270 12.44 12.01 -2.49
C THR A 270 13.41 12.49 -1.41
N ILE A 271 13.42 13.77 -1.03
CA ILE A 271 14.51 14.37 -0.24
C ILE A 271 14.08 14.90 1.12
N GLY A 272 12.79 15.15 1.33
CA GLY A 272 12.27 15.73 2.56
C GLY A 272 12.54 17.23 2.68
N THR A 273 11.99 17.87 3.72
CA THR A 273 12.13 19.31 3.95
C THR A 273 13.50 19.69 4.54
N CYS A 274 13.99 18.95 5.54
CA CYS A 274 15.23 19.23 6.26
C CYS A 274 16.46 18.52 5.64
N LYS A 275 17.62 19.20 5.65
CA LYS A 275 18.92 18.59 5.33
C LYS A 275 19.27 17.46 6.30
N LEU A 276 19.69 16.33 5.75
CA LEU A 276 20.09 15.15 6.50
C LEU A 276 21.59 14.86 6.30
N ASP A 277 22.23 14.35 7.34
CA ASP A 277 23.52 13.66 7.21
C ASP A 277 23.28 12.25 6.65
N ASN A 278 24.34 11.58 6.16
CA ASN A 278 24.26 10.24 5.55
C ASN A 278 23.69 9.15 6.48
N ASN A 279 23.58 9.41 7.78
CA ASN A 279 23.00 8.54 8.81
C ASN A 279 21.53 8.89 9.15
N GLY A 280 20.92 9.82 8.43
CA GLY A 280 19.54 10.28 8.66
C GLY A 280 19.34 11.15 9.90
N ALA A 281 20.40 11.61 10.56
CA ALA A 281 20.30 12.71 11.52
C ALA A 281 20.04 14.04 10.78
N ILE A 282 19.43 15.00 11.47
CA ILE A 282 19.26 16.36 10.93
C ILE A 282 20.63 17.05 10.95
N SER A 283 21.11 17.47 9.77
CA SER A 283 22.45 18.02 9.61
C SER A 283 22.60 19.33 10.39
N GLY A 284 23.63 19.42 11.23
CA GLY A 284 23.83 20.56 12.13
C GLY A 284 22.82 20.66 13.28
N GLY A 285 22.05 19.59 13.57
CA GLY A 285 21.18 19.49 14.74
C GLY A 285 19.91 20.36 14.72
N SER A 286 19.66 21.10 13.64
CA SER A 286 18.46 21.95 13.44
C SER A 286 17.98 21.86 12.00
N CYS A 287 16.66 21.91 11.77
CA CYS A 287 16.12 21.74 10.42
C CYS A 287 16.52 22.92 9.51
N GLN A 288 17.55 22.71 8.70
CA GLN A 288 17.92 23.60 7.61
C GLN A 288 17.20 23.15 6.33
N PRO A 289 16.50 24.03 5.59
CA PRO A 289 15.72 23.62 4.43
C PRO A 289 16.60 23.11 3.28
N ASN A 290 16.17 22.04 2.62
CA ASN A 290 16.79 21.53 1.39
C ASN A 290 16.57 22.47 0.20
N TYR A 291 15.41 23.11 0.14
CA TYR A 291 14.94 23.93 -0.97
C TYR A 291 13.96 25.02 -0.48
N ASN A 292 13.58 25.93 -1.36
CA ASN A 292 12.59 26.98 -1.08
C ASN A 292 11.44 26.94 -2.12
N ASN A 293 10.44 27.82 -1.99
CA ASN A 293 9.30 27.79 -2.92
C ASN A 293 9.68 28.17 -4.37
N ALA A 294 10.73 28.96 -4.58
CA ALA A 294 11.23 29.21 -5.94
C ALA A 294 11.81 27.94 -6.57
N THR A 295 12.43 27.05 -5.78
CA THR A 295 12.80 25.71 -6.23
C THR A 295 11.56 24.90 -6.58
N VAL A 296 10.55 24.81 -5.70
CA VAL A 296 9.29 24.08 -5.98
C VAL A 296 8.67 24.54 -7.30
N ARG A 297 8.58 25.85 -7.52
CA ARG A 297 8.07 26.43 -8.77
C ARG A 297 8.91 26.07 -10.00
N ASN A 298 10.23 26.00 -9.88
CA ASN A 298 11.11 25.54 -10.97
C ASN A 298 10.87 24.07 -11.34
N TYR A 299 10.61 23.18 -10.36
CA TYR A 299 10.20 21.79 -10.64
C TYR A 299 8.81 21.74 -11.28
N ALA A 300 7.87 22.58 -10.82
CA ALA A 300 6.55 22.69 -11.42
C ALA A 300 6.63 23.06 -12.90
N TYR A 301 7.37 24.13 -13.26
CA TYR A 301 7.63 24.50 -14.66
C TYR A 301 8.31 23.37 -15.45
N ALA A 302 9.33 22.71 -14.89
CA ALA A 302 10.06 21.62 -15.54
C ALA A 302 9.20 20.36 -15.82
N LEU A 303 8.02 20.24 -15.22
CA LEU A 303 7.09 19.12 -15.39
C LEU A 303 5.76 19.52 -16.09
N THR A 304 5.70 20.71 -16.70
CA THR A 304 4.53 21.16 -17.48
C THR A 304 4.38 20.46 -18.83
N GLY A 305 3.16 20.51 -19.39
CA GLY A 305 2.85 20.07 -20.75
C GLY A 305 2.46 18.61 -20.88
N TYR A 306 2.12 17.91 -19.80
CA TYR A 306 1.61 16.52 -19.84
C TYR A 306 0.07 16.49 -19.79
N THR A 307 -0.56 15.57 -20.51
CA THR A 307 -2.02 15.35 -20.55
C THR A 307 -2.36 13.85 -20.55
N TYR A 308 -3.63 13.50 -20.38
CA TYR A 308 -4.07 12.09 -20.36
C TYR A 308 -3.70 11.34 -21.65
N PRO A 309 -3.36 10.04 -21.56
CA PRO A 309 -3.19 9.20 -22.75
C PRO A 309 -4.47 9.14 -23.60
N PRO A 310 -4.37 9.04 -24.94
CA PRO A 310 -5.53 8.87 -25.81
C PRO A 310 -6.32 7.59 -25.47
N GLY A 311 -7.59 7.73 -25.10
CA GLY A 311 -8.51 6.60 -24.85
C GLY A 311 -9.86 7.02 -24.25
N GLY A 312 -9.85 8.07 -23.42
CA GLY A 312 -11.05 8.71 -22.87
C GLY A 312 -11.92 9.38 -23.93
N LYS A 313 -13.17 9.68 -23.60
CA LYS A 313 -14.12 10.38 -24.50
C LYS A 313 -14.98 11.38 -23.76
N ARG A 314 -15.30 12.47 -24.45
CA ARG A 314 -16.33 13.46 -24.14
C ARG A 314 -17.28 13.57 -25.33
N SER A 315 -18.47 14.13 -25.13
CA SER A 315 -19.46 14.35 -26.21
C SER A 315 -18.93 15.12 -27.44
N TRP A 316 -17.90 15.96 -27.25
CA TRP A 316 -17.28 16.80 -28.27
C TRP A 316 -15.82 16.42 -28.59
N CYS A 317 -15.25 15.37 -27.97
CA CYS A 317 -13.83 15.02 -28.12
C CYS A 317 -13.58 13.52 -27.89
N ASN A 318 -13.01 12.83 -28.87
CA ASN A 318 -12.76 11.39 -28.85
C ASN A 318 -11.63 11.04 -29.86
N PRO A 319 -10.44 10.55 -29.45
CA PRO A 319 -9.91 10.42 -28.08
C PRO A 319 -8.97 11.57 -27.66
N THR A 320 -8.78 12.60 -28.49
CA THR A 320 -7.81 13.70 -28.27
C THR A 320 -8.40 15.06 -28.59
N CYS A 321 -8.27 16.05 -27.71
CA CYS A 321 -8.95 17.34 -27.84
C CYS A 321 -8.04 18.38 -28.52
N SER A 322 -7.88 18.27 -29.85
CA SER A 322 -6.95 19.10 -30.64
C SER A 322 -5.47 19.04 -30.17
N GLY A 323 -5.12 18.03 -29.37
CA GLY A 323 -3.78 17.78 -28.87
C GLY A 323 -3.49 18.22 -27.44
N TRP A 324 -4.41 18.91 -26.73
CA TRP A 324 -4.25 19.30 -25.31
C TRP A 324 -5.50 18.97 -24.50
N GLN A 325 -5.39 18.85 -23.18
CA GLN A 325 -6.53 18.55 -22.29
C GLN A 325 -7.41 17.38 -22.77
N ASN A 326 -6.74 16.29 -23.15
CA ASN A 326 -7.40 15.04 -23.58
C ASN A 326 -8.44 14.59 -22.54
N PRO A 327 -9.49 13.86 -22.96
CA PRO A 327 -10.46 13.33 -22.01
C PRO A 327 -9.76 12.39 -21.01
N ARG A 328 -10.25 12.39 -19.77
CA ARG A 328 -9.74 11.57 -18.68
C ARG A 328 -9.59 10.11 -19.12
N PHE A 329 -8.40 9.54 -18.93
CA PHE A 329 -8.13 8.12 -19.17
C PHE A 329 -6.97 7.68 -18.27
N LEU A 330 -7.21 6.74 -17.35
CA LEU A 330 -6.24 6.41 -16.30
C LEU A 330 -5.23 5.33 -16.67
N ARG A 331 -5.38 4.68 -17.84
CA ARG A 331 -4.54 3.56 -18.29
C ARG A 331 -3.44 4.02 -19.24
N GLY A 332 -2.19 3.64 -18.93
CA GLY A 332 -0.99 4.02 -19.68
C GLY A 332 -0.22 5.15 -18.99
N GLN A 333 0.67 5.80 -19.73
CA GLN A 333 1.41 6.99 -19.28
C GLN A 333 0.76 8.27 -19.82
N MET A 334 0.90 9.38 -19.10
CA MET A 334 0.60 10.72 -19.60
C MET A 334 1.48 11.06 -20.80
N VAL A 335 0.90 11.74 -21.79
CA VAL A 335 1.58 12.11 -23.04
C VAL A 335 1.97 13.59 -23.01
N ASN A 336 3.15 13.92 -23.53
CA ASN A 336 3.60 15.31 -23.61
C ASN A 336 3.04 16.03 -24.83
N VAL A 337 2.78 17.33 -24.65
CA VAL A 337 2.30 18.27 -25.64
C VAL A 337 3.23 19.49 -25.60
N ALA A 338 4.24 19.50 -26.49
CA ALA A 338 5.35 20.45 -26.43
C ALA A 338 4.92 21.93 -26.42
N ALA A 339 3.76 22.27 -27.01
CA ALA A 339 3.19 23.62 -26.96
C ALA A 339 2.91 24.12 -25.52
N HIS A 340 2.65 23.22 -24.58
CA HIS A 340 2.29 23.52 -23.18
C HIS A 340 3.42 23.26 -22.18
N HIS A 341 4.58 22.79 -22.65
CA HIS A 341 5.79 22.66 -21.83
C HIS A 341 6.57 23.97 -21.75
N ASP A 342 7.10 24.30 -20.57
CA ASP A 342 8.01 25.43 -20.36
C ASP A 342 9.27 25.31 -21.23
N GLN A 343 9.84 26.44 -21.65
CA GLN A 343 11.03 26.47 -22.51
C GLN A 343 12.16 27.32 -21.91
N ASN A 344 12.02 27.73 -20.65
CA ASN A 344 12.96 28.59 -19.95
C ASN A 344 13.99 27.76 -19.19
N SER A 345 15.11 28.38 -18.80
CA SER A 345 16.08 27.70 -17.95
C SER A 345 15.57 27.59 -16.51
N ARG A 346 15.61 26.38 -15.92
CA ARG A 346 15.12 26.12 -14.55
C ARG A 346 16.20 25.51 -13.68
N ALA A 347 16.59 26.21 -12.62
CA ALA A 347 17.53 25.71 -11.62
C ALA A 347 16.82 24.76 -10.65
N LEU A 348 17.37 23.55 -10.49
CA LEU A 348 16.86 22.46 -9.65
C LEU A 348 17.75 22.27 -8.40
N VAL A 349 17.51 21.24 -7.59
CA VAL A 349 18.43 20.90 -6.48
C VAL A 349 19.77 20.34 -7.00
N ASN A 350 20.75 20.24 -6.10
CA ASN A 350 22.05 19.62 -6.38
C ASN A 350 22.83 20.24 -7.56
N GLY A 351 22.59 21.52 -7.87
CA GLY A 351 23.25 22.27 -8.94
C GLY A 351 22.79 21.91 -10.36
N VAL A 352 21.82 21.01 -10.53
CA VAL A 352 21.29 20.65 -11.85
C VAL A 352 20.43 21.80 -12.39
N THR A 353 20.47 22.02 -13.70
CA THR A 353 19.68 23.04 -14.38
C THR A 353 19.09 22.47 -15.66
N VAL A 354 17.77 22.61 -15.84
CA VAL A 354 17.12 22.40 -17.14
C VAL A 354 17.51 23.57 -18.05
N PRO A 355 18.14 23.34 -19.21
CA PRO A 355 18.51 24.41 -20.13
C PRO A 355 17.27 24.94 -20.86
N ALA A 356 17.32 26.19 -21.31
CA ALA A 356 16.28 26.74 -22.18
C ALA A 356 16.19 25.94 -23.49
N GLY A 357 14.99 25.74 -24.00
CA GLY A 357 14.72 24.91 -25.19
C GLY A 357 14.81 23.39 -24.97
N ALA A 358 14.88 22.90 -23.73
CA ALA A 358 14.75 21.47 -23.45
C ALA A 358 13.36 20.94 -23.84
N SER A 359 13.28 19.68 -24.26
CA SER A 359 12.00 18.95 -24.34
C SER A 359 11.58 18.43 -22.97
N ALA A 360 10.28 18.18 -22.78
CA ALA A 360 9.76 17.69 -21.49
C ALA A 360 10.37 16.35 -21.05
N ALA A 361 10.73 15.48 -22.00
CA ALA A 361 11.46 14.25 -21.70
C ALA A 361 12.87 14.55 -21.13
N GLN A 362 13.60 15.52 -21.70
CA GLN A 362 14.91 15.94 -21.16
C GLN A 362 14.76 16.65 -19.81
N ALA A 363 13.72 17.47 -19.62
CA ALA A 363 13.43 18.10 -18.35
C ALA A 363 13.08 17.07 -17.26
N LEU A 364 12.30 16.04 -17.58
CA LEU A 364 11.97 14.92 -16.69
C LEU A 364 13.22 14.14 -16.25
N GLU A 365 14.12 13.78 -17.18
CA GLU A 365 15.36 13.08 -16.82
C GLU A 365 16.27 13.94 -15.93
N LEU A 366 16.36 15.26 -16.18
CA LEU A 366 17.11 16.19 -15.32
C LEU A 366 16.46 16.40 -13.95
N VAL A 367 15.12 16.39 -13.87
CA VAL A 367 14.37 16.38 -12.61
C VAL A 367 14.71 15.12 -11.81
N LEU A 368 14.69 13.94 -12.43
CA LEU A 368 15.08 12.68 -11.79
C LEU A 368 16.54 12.70 -11.34
N ASP A 369 17.47 13.12 -12.19
CA ASP A 369 18.90 13.17 -11.84
C ASP A 369 19.22 14.18 -10.73
N SER A 370 18.49 15.30 -10.65
CA SER A 370 18.68 16.29 -9.58
C SER A 370 18.39 15.71 -8.19
N VAL A 371 17.29 14.97 -8.03
CA VAL A 371 16.91 14.37 -6.74
C VAL A 371 17.66 13.07 -6.45
N MET A 372 17.94 12.25 -7.47
CA MET A 372 18.71 11.01 -7.30
C MET A 372 20.15 11.30 -6.87
N ASN A 373 20.77 12.38 -7.34
CA ASN A 373 22.13 12.73 -6.92
C ASN A 373 22.21 13.50 -5.59
N HIS A 374 21.08 14.07 -5.12
CA HIS A 374 21.01 14.81 -3.86
C HIS A 374 21.34 13.94 -2.62
N GLN A 375 22.05 14.49 -1.63
CA GLN A 375 22.55 13.70 -0.49
C GLN A 375 21.45 13.03 0.34
N ASN A 376 20.29 13.66 0.48
CA ASN A 376 19.21 13.17 1.36
C ASN A 376 18.54 11.87 0.87
N ILE A 377 18.52 11.57 -0.43
CA ILE A 377 17.60 10.54 -0.95
C ILE A 377 17.91 9.14 -0.40
N GLY A 378 19.20 8.82 -0.20
CA GLY A 378 19.66 7.58 0.43
C GLY A 378 19.11 7.42 1.86
N PRO A 379 19.47 8.28 2.83
CA PRO A 379 18.95 8.19 4.20
C PRO A 379 17.41 8.40 4.30
N PHE A 380 16.80 9.15 3.38
CA PHE A 380 15.34 9.32 3.33
C PHE A 380 14.62 8.01 3.00
N VAL A 381 14.93 7.41 1.83
CA VAL A 381 14.33 6.14 1.39
C VAL A 381 14.68 5.01 2.38
N ALA A 382 15.92 5.00 2.89
CA ALA A 382 16.35 4.06 3.92
C ALA A 382 15.46 4.11 5.17
N ARG A 383 15.24 5.29 5.77
CA ARG A 383 14.39 5.40 6.97
C ARG A 383 12.97 4.90 6.69
N ARG A 384 12.35 5.27 5.56
CA ARG A 384 10.98 4.82 5.23
C ARG A 384 10.88 3.30 5.09
N LEU A 385 11.80 2.66 4.37
CA LEU A 385 11.79 1.21 4.19
C LEU A 385 12.09 0.45 5.49
N ILE A 386 12.98 0.96 6.34
CA ILE A 386 13.21 0.38 7.67
C ILE A 386 11.96 0.49 8.55
N GLN A 387 11.26 1.63 8.52
CA GLN A 387 10.01 1.84 9.27
C GLN A 387 8.86 0.95 8.77
N ALA A 388 8.73 0.70 7.47
CA ALA A 388 7.68 -0.13 6.90
C ALA A 388 7.90 -1.66 7.06
N LEU A 389 9.16 -2.09 7.25
CA LEU A 389 9.53 -3.50 7.36
C LEU A 389 9.91 -3.92 8.78
N VAL A 390 10.78 -3.18 9.47
CA VAL A 390 11.49 -3.63 10.68
C VAL A 390 11.14 -2.84 11.95
N THR A 391 11.46 -1.55 12.01
CA THR A 391 11.33 -0.75 13.25
C THR A 391 11.07 0.72 13.02
N SER A 392 10.24 1.31 13.88
CA SER A 392 9.89 2.74 13.87
C SER A 392 11.09 3.65 14.17
N ASN A 393 12.05 3.19 14.99
CA ASN A 393 13.14 4.00 15.54
C ASN A 393 14.54 3.38 15.24
N PRO A 394 14.94 3.27 13.97
CA PRO A 394 16.25 2.70 13.62
C PRO A 394 17.40 3.60 14.03
N SER A 395 18.52 3.01 14.45
CA SER A 395 19.72 3.76 14.78
C SER A 395 20.30 4.51 13.56
N PRO A 396 21.06 5.60 13.79
CA PRO A 396 21.75 6.28 12.70
C PRO A 396 22.72 5.36 11.93
N ALA A 397 23.32 4.38 12.61
CA ALA A 397 24.20 3.40 11.96
C ALA A 397 23.43 2.47 11.01
N TYR A 398 22.22 2.05 11.39
CA TYR A 398 21.34 1.25 10.52
C TYR A 398 20.88 2.06 9.30
N VAL A 399 20.40 3.29 9.49
CA VAL A 399 20.01 4.19 8.38
C VAL A 399 21.20 4.47 7.45
N TYR A 400 22.42 4.65 7.99
CA TYR A 400 23.63 4.81 7.18
C TYR A 400 23.92 3.59 6.28
N VAL A 401 23.85 2.37 6.83
CA VAL A 401 24.12 1.14 6.05
C VAL A 401 23.13 0.97 4.90
N VAL A 402 21.84 1.21 5.16
CA VAL A 402 20.79 1.10 4.12
C VAL A 402 20.86 2.24 3.11
N GLY A 403 21.12 3.48 3.56
CA GLY A 403 21.32 4.64 2.67
C GLY A 403 22.56 4.51 1.80
N LYS A 404 23.61 3.84 2.30
CA LYS A 404 24.78 3.45 1.51
C LYS A 404 24.47 2.35 0.50
N ALA A 405 23.70 1.31 0.87
CA ALA A 405 23.27 0.28 -0.08
C ALA A 405 22.45 0.86 -1.26
N PHE A 406 21.55 1.81 -0.98
CA PHE A 406 20.83 2.58 -2.01
C PHE A 406 21.78 3.41 -2.88
N THR A 407 22.81 4.01 -2.27
CA THR A 407 23.77 4.90 -2.97
C THR A 407 24.75 4.15 -3.85
N ASP A 408 25.32 3.05 -3.35
CA ASP A 408 26.26 2.17 -4.05
C ASP A 408 25.55 1.24 -5.05
N GLY A 409 24.25 1.04 -4.88
CA GLY A 409 23.46 0.08 -5.66
C GLY A 409 23.80 -1.38 -5.37
N SER A 410 24.46 -1.68 -4.25
CA SER A 410 24.91 -3.04 -3.91
C SER A 410 24.98 -3.27 -2.39
N TYR A 411 24.64 -4.49 -1.97
CA TYR A 411 24.79 -4.95 -0.58
C TYR A 411 24.82 -6.47 -0.53
N ALA A 412 25.81 -7.07 0.14
CA ALA A 412 25.87 -8.53 0.43
C ALA A 412 25.58 -9.49 -0.75
N GLY A 413 25.94 -9.13 -1.98
CA GLY A 413 25.68 -9.92 -3.19
C GLY A 413 24.37 -9.60 -3.93
N PHE A 414 23.58 -8.66 -3.42
CA PHE A 414 22.39 -8.11 -4.07
C PHE A 414 22.70 -6.79 -4.79
N GLY A 415 21.98 -6.55 -5.89
CA GLY A 415 21.93 -5.27 -6.59
C GLY A 415 22.80 -5.15 -7.84
N SER A 416 22.51 -4.12 -8.62
CA SER A 416 23.08 -3.81 -9.94
C SER A 416 24.37 -3.00 -9.93
N GLY A 417 24.80 -2.50 -8.76
CA GLY A 417 25.89 -1.52 -8.66
C GLY A 417 25.51 -0.11 -9.17
N LYS A 418 24.21 0.18 -9.31
CA LYS A 418 23.69 1.50 -9.71
C LYS A 418 22.92 2.15 -8.57
N ARG A 419 23.17 3.43 -8.31
CA ARG A 419 22.40 4.22 -7.32
C ARG A 419 20.89 4.05 -7.55
N GLY A 420 20.14 3.85 -6.47
CA GLY A 420 18.69 3.66 -6.47
C GLY A 420 18.23 2.20 -6.47
N ASP A 421 19.14 1.23 -6.40
CA ASP A 421 18.81 -0.20 -6.43
C ASP A 421 18.01 -0.65 -5.19
N LEU A 422 16.76 -1.06 -5.41
CA LEU A 422 15.85 -1.48 -4.34
C LEU A 422 16.14 -2.90 -3.86
N ALA A 423 16.72 -3.78 -4.69
CA ALA A 423 17.14 -5.11 -4.25
C ALA A 423 18.26 -5.02 -3.19
N ALA A 424 19.30 -4.23 -3.47
CA ALA A 424 20.37 -3.92 -2.51
C ALA A 424 19.82 -3.24 -1.26
N THR A 425 18.92 -2.26 -1.42
CA THR A 425 18.34 -1.51 -0.30
C THR A 425 17.51 -2.40 0.62
N VAL A 426 16.60 -3.22 0.08
CA VAL A 426 15.76 -4.15 0.85
C VAL A 426 16.59 -5.25 1.52
N ALA A 427 17.61 -5.78 0.84
CA ALA A 427 18.55 -6.71 1.45
C ALA A 427 19.29 -6.06 2.63
N ALA A 428 19.75 -4.81 2.49
CA ALA A 428 20.41 -4.06 3.56
C ALA A 428 19.50 -3.76 4.75
N VAL A 429 18.18 -3.61 4.52
CA VAL A 429 17.18 -3.54 5.61
C VAL A 429 17.13 -4.88 6.34
N LEU A 430 16.72 -5.95 5.66
CA LEU A 430 16.35 -7.20 6.31
C LEU A 430 17.54 -7.99 6.89
N LEU A 431 18.74 -7.84 6.33
CA LEU A 431 19.97 -8.53 6.77
C LEU A 431 20.81 -7.71 7.76
N ASN A 432 20.39 -6.50 8.15
CA ASN A 432 21.18 -5.68 9.07
C ASN A 432 21.37 -6.36 10.43
N GLY A 433 22.53 -6.14 11.07
CA GLY A 433 22.79 -6.62 12.43
C GLY A 433 21.73 -6.14 13.44
N GLU A 434 21.19 -4.93 13.28
CA GLU A 434 20.11 -4.38 14.11
C GLU A 434 18.76 -5.10 13.90
N ALA A 435 18.46 -5.50 12.67
CA ALA A 435 17.23 -6.23 12.32
C ALA A 435 17.29 -7.73 12.68
N ARG A 436 18.50 -8.31 12.74
CA ARG A 436 18.72 -9.76 12.87
C ARG A 436 19.19 -10.20 14.26
N LYS A 437 20.05 -9.46 14.95
CA LYS A 437 20.54 -9.88 16.28
C LYS A 437 19.43 -9.83 17.34
N THR A 438 19.62 -10.62 18.40
CA THR A 438 18.74 -10.64 19.58
C THR A 438 18.94 -9.43 20.50
N ASP A 439 20.14 -8.85 20.49
CA ASP A 439 20.60 -7.80 21.41
C ASP A 439 19.74 -6.53 21.36
N TYR A 440 19.01 -6.32 20.25
CA TYR A 440 18.15 -5.16 20.02
C TYR A 440 16.68 -5.39 20.42
N LEU A 441 16.23 -6.64 20.59
CA LEU A 441 14.82 -7.03 20.77
C LEU A 441 14.09 -6.30 21.91
N TRP A 442 14.83 -5.91 22.94
CA TRP A 442 14.33 -5.35 24.19
C TRP A 442 14.80 -3.89 24.42
N ASN A 443 15.44 -3.28 23.42
CA ASN A 443 15.80 -1.87 23.48
C ASN A 443 14.55 -0.98 23.39
N GLY A 444 14.57 0.15 24.10
CA GLY A 444 13.51 1.15 24.02
C GLY A 444 13.31 1.63 22.57
N GLY A 445 12.06 1.69 22.12
CA GLY A 445 11.70 2.13 20.77
C GLY A 445 11.96 1.13 19.64
N TYR A 446 12.66 0.01 19.88
CA TYR A 446 12.92 -1.01 18.85
C TYR A 446 11.66 -1.83 18.51
N GLY A 447 11.58 -2.27 17.27
CA GLY A 447 10.37 -2.82 16.66
C GLY A 447 9.42 -1.74 16.16
N ARG A 448 8.20 -2.14 15.76
CA ARG A 448 7.13 -1.24 15.30
C ARG A 448 5.75 -1.80 15.62
N LEU A 449 4.74 -0.94 15.75
CA LEU A 449 3.35 -1.40 15.82
C LEU A 449 2.98 -2.12 14.52
N ARG A 450 2.28 -3.24 14.66
CA ARG A 450 1.62 -3.94 13.56
C ARG A 450 0.38 -3.14 13.12
N GLU A 451 0.44 -2.60 11.91
CA GLU A 451 -0.68 -1.92 11.27
C GLU A 451 -1.86 -2.90 11.00
N PRO A 452 -3.11 -2.43 10.92
CA PRO A 452 -4.30 -3.28 10.77
C PRO A 452 -4.20 -4.32 9.64
N VAL A 453 -3.68 -3.92 8.47
CA VAL A 453 -3.47 -4.84 7.33
C VAL A 453 -2.53 -6.00 7.67
N GLN A 454 -1.43 -5.73 8.38
CA GLN A 454 -0.46 -6.76 8.81
C GLN A 454 -0.95 -7.56 10.03
N LEU A 455 -1.87 -7.02 10.83
CA LEU A 455 -2.56 -7.75 11.91
C LEU A 455 -3.56 -8.74 11.33
N TYR A 456 -4.37 -8.26 10.40
CA TYR A 456 -5.36 -9.06 9.70
C TYR A 456 -4.74 -10.26 8.99
N THR A 457 -3.79 -9.99 8.09
CA THR A 457 -3.17 -11.01 7.25
C THR A 457 -2.32 -12.01 8.05
N ALA A 458 -1.65 -11.58 9.13
CA ALA A 458 -0.84 -12.49 9.95
C ALA A 458 -1.69 -13.50 10.72
N VAL A 459 -2.85 -13.10 11.24
CA VAL A 459 -3.81 -14.05 11.86
C VAL A 459 -4.30 -15.04 10.81
N MET A 460 -4.81 -14.56 9.67
CA MET A 460 -5.42 -15.43 8.65
C MET A 460 -4.43 -16.43 8.04
N ARG A 461 -3.16 -16.05 7.86
CA ARG A 461 -2.09 -16.96 7.43
C ARG A 461 -1.75 -18.02 8.48
N ALA A 462 -1.76 -17.66 9.76
CA ALA A 462 -1.42 -18.54 10.86
C ALA A 462 -2.56 -19.51 11.27
N THR A 463 -3.83 -19.15 11.02
CA THR A 463 -5.01 -19.94 11.44
C THR A 463 -5.59 -20.87 10.37
N GLU A 464 -4.95 -20.96 9.19
CA GLU A 464 -5.46 -21.68 8.02
C GLU A 464 -6.78 -21.12 7.50
N ALA A 465 -6.84 -19.80 7.31
CA ALA A 465 -7.94 -19.18 6.62
C ALA A 465 -7.94 -19.50 5.12
N ASN A 466 -9.10 -19.85 4.60
CA ASN A 466 -9.37 -19.86 3.16
C ASN A 466 -10.43 -18.79 2.88
N THR A 467 -10.19 -17.92 1.90
CA THR A 467 -10.93 -16.66 1.77
C THR A 467 -11.06 -16.10 0.35
N ASP A 468 -12.26 -15.60 0.04
CA ASP A 468 -12.51 -14.71 -1.11
C ASP A 468 -12.21 -13.23 -0.85
N ALA A 469 -11.79 -12.88 0.37
CA ALA A 469 -11.49 -11.54 0.89
C ALA A 469 -12.58 -10.46 0.79
N VAL A 470 -13.80 -10.81 0.35
CA VAL A 470 -14.86 -9.83 0.06
C VAL A 470 -15.27 -9.01 1.30
N TRP A 471 -15.20 -9.65 2.47
CA TRP A 471 -15.60 -9.05 3.74
C TRP A 471 -14.57 -8.09 4.35
N PHE A 472 -13.32 -8.09 3.87
CA PHE A 472 -12.20 -7.55 4.67
C PHE A 472 -11.98 -6.06 4.50
N ASP A 473 -12.51 -5.55 3.40
CA ASP A 473 -12.55 -4.17 3.00
C ASP A 473 -13.28 -3.30 4.05
N TRP A 474 -14.59 -3.48 4.20
CA TRP A 474 -15.38 -2.72 5.16
C TRP A 474 -15.16 -3.13 6.64
N VAL A 475 -15.13 -4.43 6.94
CA VAL A 475 -15.13 -4.90 8.35
C VAL A 475 -13.78 -4.67 9.05
N TYR A 476 -12.69 -4.53 8.30
CA TYR A 476 -11.34 -4.37 8.88
C TYR A 476 -10.52 -3.21 8.27
N GLY A 477 -10.79 -2.80 7.03
CA GLY A 477 -10.19 -1.62 6.43
C GLY A 477 -10.76 -0.34 7.04
N ASP A 478 -12.02 -0.01 6.73
CA ASP A 478 -12.74 1.16 7.27
C ASP A 478 -12.74 1.17 8.81
N ALA A 479 -13.18 0.06 9.44
CA ALA A 479 -13.30 -0.03 10.90
C ALA A 479 -11.98 0.12 11.70
N MET A 480 -10.81 -0.03 11.06
CA MET A 480 -9.49 0.24 11.67
C MET A 480 -8.68 1.31 10.91
N SER A 481 -9.35 2.12 10.09
CA SER A 481 -8.76 3.24 9.33
C SER A 481 -7.59 2.87 8.40
N GLN A 482 -7.61 1.67 7.82
CA GLN A 482 -6.64 1.20 6.82
C GLN A 482 -7.26 0.32 5.71
N GLU A 483 -8.21 0.89 4.95
CA GLU A 483 -8.69 0.30 3.69
C GLU A 483 -7.57 0.29 2.63
N PRO A 484 -7.16 -0.86 2.06
CA PRO A 484 -6.02 -0.93 1.13
C PRO A 484 -6.17 -0.03 -0.09
N PHE A 485 -5.18 0.82 -0.32
CA PHE A 485 -5.09 1.82 -1.40
C PHE A 485 -6.03 3.03 -1.29
N ASN A 486 -6.87 3.12 -0.26
CA ASN A 486 -7.67 4.31 0.02
C ASN A 486 -7.08 5.13 1.19
N ALA A 487 -5.91 5.75 0.98
CA ALA A 487 -5.30 6.61 1.99
C ALA A 487 -6.11 7.92 2.21
N PRO A 488 -6.29 8.40 3.44
CA PRO A 488 -7.12 9.59 3.72
C PRO A 488 -6.53 10.90 3.21
N SER A 489 -5.24 10.93 2.84
CA SER A 489 -4.58 12.08 2.21
C SER A 489 -3.24 11.66 1.57
N VAL A 490 -2.57 12.58 0.89
CA VAL A 490 -1.18 12.43 0.41
C VAL A 490 -0.17 12.10 1.54
N PHE A 491 -0.50 12.39 2.80
CA PHE A 491 0.32 12.03 3.97
C PHE A 491 0.17 10.57 4.43
N ASN A 492 -0.43 9.69 3.59
CA ASN A 492 -0.72 8.28 3.87
C ASN A 492 -1.79 8.11 4.98
N TYR A 493 -2.08 6.87 5.41
CA TYR A 493 -2.93 6.57 6.58
C TYR A 493 -2.42 7.22 7.87
N TYR A 494 -1.10 7.33 8.00
CA TYR A 494 -0.42 7.86 9.19
C TYR A 494 0.95 8.44 8.82
N PRO A 495 1.41 9.50 9.51
CA PRO A 495 2.68 10.15 9.19
C PRO A 495 3.91 9.34 9.69
N PRO A 496 5.06 9.44 9.01
CA PRO A 496 6.28 8.66 9.28
C PRO A 496 7.01 9.06 10.58
N ASP A 497 6.61 10.17 11.17
CA ASP A 497 7.14 10.82 12.35
C ASP A 497 6.09 11.00 13.44
N TYR A 498 4.97 10.24 13.37
CA TYR A 498 3.95 10.22 14.43
C TYR A 498 4.58 9.92 15.79
N ALA A 499 4.54 10.88 16.71
CA ALA A 499 5.19 10.78 18.00
C ALA A 499 4.46 9.81 18.94
N LEU A 500 5.20 8.90 19.58
CA LEU A 500 4.65 8.04 20.62
C LEU A 500 4.55 8.85 21.93
N ALA A 501 3.32 9.24 22.29
CA ALA A 501 3.02 10.13 23.40
C ALA A 501 3.71 9.73 24.71
N GLY A 502 4.27 10.72 25.42
CA GLY A 502 5.04 10.51 26.65
C GLY A 502 6.48 10.00 26.44
N THR A 503 6.95 9.88 25.20
CA THR A 503 8.32 9.41 24.89
C THR A 503 9.01 10.30 23.85
N SER A 504 10.31 10.07 23.61
CA SER A 504 11.07 10.66 22.51
C SER A 504 11.09 9.80 21.23
N TYR A 505 10.27 8.75 21.17
CA TYR A 505 10.20 7.83 20.03
C TYR A 505 9.08 8.23 19.06
N VAL A 506 9.24 7.84 17.80
CA VAL A 506 8.14 7.82 16.82
C VAL A 506 7.56 6.41 16.73
N SER A 507 6.29 6.29 16.36
CA SER A 507 5.70 5.01 15.98
C SER A 507 4.56 5.22 14.98
N PRO A 508 4.87 5.26 13.66
CA PRO A 508 3.97 5.74 12.62
C PRO A 508 2.53 5.20 12.72
N ALA A 509 2.35 3.88 12.78
CA ALA A 509 1.02 3.25 12.81
C ALA A 509 0.19 3.52 14.08
N PHE A 510 0.71 4.19 15.12
CA PHE A 510 -0.13 4.73 16.19
C PHE A 510 -0.99 5.92 15.72
N GLY A 511 -0.69 6.54 14.57
CA GLY A 511 -1.55 7.56 13.97
C GLY A 511 -2.97 7.07 13.62
N ILE A 512 -3.17 5.76 13.55
CA ILE A 512 -4.48 5.09 13.40
C ILE A 512 -4.81 4.13 14.55
N GLU A 513 -4.05 4.15 15.65
CA GLU A 513 -4.31 3.32 16.82
C GLU A 513 -4.91 4.13 17.98
N ASN A 514 -6.10 3.74 18.41
CA ASN A 514 -6.85 4.32 19.53
C ASN A 514 -7.69 3.21 20.20
N GLU A 515 -8.50 3.58 21.20
CA GLU A 515 -9.34 2.65 21.94
C GLU A 515 -10.36 1.92 21.04
N SER A 516 -10.89 2.61 20.03
CA SER A 516 -11.85 2.03 19.07
C SER A 516 -11.16 1.01 18.15
N SER A 517 -10.05 1.37 17.51
CA SER A 517 -9.30 0.43 16.65
C SER A 517 -8.79 -0.77 17.44
N THR A 518 -8.36 -0.56 18.70
CA THR A 518 -7.94 -1.63 19.61
C THR A 518 -9.08 -2.60 19.90
N LEU A 519 -10.30 -2.08 20.16
CA LEU A 519 -11.49 -2.92 20.34
C LEU A 519 -11.89 -3.66 19.06
N GLN A 520 -11.72 -3.06 17.87
CA GLN A 520 -11.96 -3.74 16.59
C GLN A 520 -10.94 -4.87 16.33
N ARG A 521 -9.66 -4.67 16.69
CA ARG A 521 -8.64 -5.74 16.65
C ARG A 521 -9.05 -6.92 17.55
N ILE A 522 -9.50 -6.65 18.78
CA ILE A 522 -9.97 -7.67 19.72
C ILE A 522 -11.22 -8.38 19.18
N LEU A 523 -12.18 -7.63 18.59
CA LEU A 523 -13.39 -8.18 17.98
C LEU A 523 -13.07 -9.09 16.79
N PHE A 524 -12.13 -8.70 15.92
CA PHE A 524 -11.62 -9.55 14.84
C PHE A 524 -11.00 -10.85 15.37
N LEU A 525 -10.09 -10.76 16.35
CA LEU A 525 -9.47 -11.94 16.97
C LEU A 525 -10.51 -12.88 17.60
N TRP A 526 -11.51 -12.31 18.26
CA TRP A 526 -12.62 -13.07 18.85
C TRP A 526 -13.46 -13.76 17.77
N MET A 527 -13.86 -13.03 16.73
CA MET A 527 -14.69 -13.54 15.64
C MET A 527 -14.01 -14.65 14.81
N VAL A 528 -12.69 -14.58 14.59
CA VAL A 528 -11.91 -15.65 13.95
C VAL A 528 -11.85 -16.93 14.79
N ASN A 529 -11.96 -16.83 16.12
CA ASN A 529 -11.82 -17.98 17.01
C ASN A 529 -13.16 -18.52 17.55
N ASN A 530 -14.25 -17.74 17.54
CA ASN A 530 -15.48 -18.07 18.26
C ASN A 530 -16.57 -18.74 17.36
N PRO A 531 -16.98 -19.99 17.64
CA PRO A 531 -17.98 -20.72 16.83
C PRO A 531 -19.44 -20.30 17.10
N TRP A 532 -19.71 -19.48 18.13
CA TRP A 532 -21.06 -19.12 18.55
C TRP A 532 -21.63 -17.92 17.75
N VAL A 533 -20.84 -17.32 16.85
CA VAL A 533 -21.26 -16.21 15.97
C VAL A 533 -21.90 -16.72 14.68
N THR A 534 -21.24 -17.67 14.00
CA THR A 534 -21.85 -18.53 12.96
C THR A 534 -21.38 -19.97 13.19
N THR A 535 -22.28 -20.94 13.02
CA THR A 535 -22.12 -22.35 13.45
C THR A 535 -21.01 -23.13 12.73
N SER A 536 -20.18 -22.48 11.90
CA SER A 536 -18.98 -23.06 11.27
C SER A 536 -17.89 -22.02 10.92
N LEU A 537 -17.72 -20.94 11.68
CA LEU A 537 -16.73 -19.86 11.41
C LEU A 537 -16.81 -19.28 9.98
N ARG A 538 -18.00 -19.26 9.40
CA ARG A 538 -18.21 -18.84 8.01
C ARG A 538 -18.62 -17.37 7.99
N PHE A 539 -17.83 -16.55 7.30
CA PHE A 539 -18.36 -15.35 6.66
C PHE A 539 -19.00 -15.83 5.35
N ASP A 540 -20.32 -15.73 5.24
CA ASP A 540 -21.05 -16.30 4.11
C ASP A 540 -20.72 -15.59 2.78
N PRO A 541 -20.94 -16.24 1.62
CA PRO A 541 -20.81 -15.61 0.31
C PRO A 541 -21.62 -14.31 0.23
N SER A 542 -21.00 -13.20 -0.16
CA SER A 542 -21.73 -11.94 -0.38
C SER A 542 -22.66 -12.09 -1.58
N THR A 543 -23.97 -11.99 -1.35
CA THR A 543 -25.01 -12.08 -2.39
C THR A 543 -24.96 -10.93 -3.40
N THR A 544 -24.14 -9.91 -3.15
CA THR A 544 -23.93 -8.77 -4.07
C THR A 544 -22.64 -8.88 -4.89
N VAL A 545 -21.80 -9.91 -4.68
CA VAL A 545 -20.51 -10.09 -5.39
C VAL A 545 -20.53 -11.40 -6.16
N SER A 546 -20.44 -11.31 -7.49
CA SER A 546 -20.46 -12.48 -8.36
C SER A 546 -19.24 -13.38 -8.10
N GLY A 547 -19.47 -14.68 -7.92
CA GLY A 547 -18.41 -15.65 -7.63
C GLY A 547 -17.85 -15.59 -6.21
N ALA A 548 -18.44 -14.83 -5.29
CA ALA A 548 -18.13 -14.92 -3.87
C ALA A 548 -18.43 -16.33 -3.33
N TRP A 549 -17.63 -16.79 -2.38
CA TRP A 549 -17.78 -18.10 -1.71
C TRP A 549 -17.53 -18.04 -0.20
N GLY A 550 -17.18 -16.86 0.31
CA GLY A 550 -17.04 -16.54 1.72
C GLY A 550 -15.62 -16.65 2.26
N THR A 551 -15.52 -16.72 3.58
CA THR A 551 -14.28 -16.97 4.31
C THR A 551 -14.55 -17.99 5.41
N TYR A 552 -13.65 -18.95 5.57
CA TYR A 552 -13.66 -19.89 6.68
C TYR A 552 -12.25 -20.13 7.21
N VAL A 553 -12.13 -20.56 8.47
CA VAL A 553 -10.85 -20.77 9.16
C VAL A 553 -10.81 -22.20 9.67
N SER A 554 -9.87 -23.01 9.14
CA SER A 554 -9.90 -24.47 9.33
C SER A 554 -9.37 -24.91 10.68
N MET A 555 -8.23 -24.37 11.12
CA MET A 555 -7.48 -24.82 12.31
C MET A 555 -7.12 -26.32 12.35
N SER A 556 -7.29 -27.07 11.26
CA SER A 556 -7.27 -28.54 11.28
C SER A 556 -5.89 -29.15 11.52
N LYS A 557 -4.79 -28.51 11.07
CA LYS A 557 -3.42 -29.00 11.36
C LYS A 557 -3.12 -29.04 12.86
N TRP A 558 -3.62 -28.06 13.61
CA TRP A 558 -3.40 -27.89 15.04
C TRP A 558 -4.07 -28.97 15.91
N MET A 559 -5.07 -29.68 15.38
CA MET A 559 -5.79 -30.73 16.10
C MET A 559 -4.85 -31.86 16.56
N SER A 560 -3.76 -32.12 15.83
CA SER A 560 -2.72 -33.09 16.17
C SER A 560 -1.98 -32.79 17.49
N LEU A 561 -1.88 -31.51 17.88
CA LEU A 561 -1.21 -31.07 19.10
C LEU A 561 -2.15 -31.01 20.32
N THR A 562 -3.42 -31.37 20.18
CA THR A 562 -4.42 -31.16 21.26
C THR A 562 -4.18 -31.99 22.50
N SER A 563 -3.39 -33.06 22.44
CA SER A 563 -2.94 -33.83 23.61
C SER A 563 -1.88 -33.10 24.45
N ASP A 564 -1.15 -32.14 23.88
CA ASP A 564 -0.09 -31.37 24.55
C ASP A 564 -0.37 -29.85 24.50
N PRO A 565 -1.01 -29.29 25.54
CA PRO A 565 -1.22 -27.85 25.70
C PRO A 565 0.07 -27.00 25.62
N ALA A 566 1.22 -27.54 26.03
CA ALA A 566 2.47 -26.79 26.05
C ALA A 566 3.03 -26.63 24.63
N SER A 567 3.15 -27.73 23.87
CA SER A 567 3.55 -27.67 22.46
C SER A 567 2.57 -26.82 21.62
N LEU A 568 1.26 -26.93 21.88
CA LEU A 568 0.24 -26.14 21.18
C LEU A 568 0.39 -24.63 21.45
N VAL A 569 0.61 -24.22 22.70
CA VAL A 569 0.91 -22.82 23.05
C VAL A 569 2.23 -22.37 22.42
N ASP A 570 3.28 -23.19 22.43
CA ASP A 570 4.57 -22.83 21.84
C ASP A 570 4.52 -22.61 20.33
N ARG A 571 3.72 -23.38 19.58
CA ARG A 571 3.53 -23.16 18.13
C ARG A 571 2.80 -21.85 17.84
N PHE A 572 1.72 -21.54 18.56
CA PHE A 572 1.05 -20.24 18.39
C PHE A 572 1.91 -19.07 18.91
N ALA A 573 2.70 -19.25 19.98
CA ALA A 573 3.63 -18.25 20.46
C ALA A 573 4.76 -17.97 19.45
N LEU A 574 5.25 -19.01 18.75
CA LEU A 574 6.21 -18.89 17.66
C LEU A 574 5.61 -18.10 16.48
N LEU A 575 4.41 -18.44 16.02
CA LEU A 575 3.73 -17.74 14.92
C LEU A 575 3.39 -16.29 15.29
N ALA A 576 2.71 -16.04 16.40
CA ALA A 576 2.29 -14.71 16.79
C ALA A 576 3.47 -13.82 17.20
N THR A 577 4.32 -14.29 18.11
CA THR A 577 5.30 -13.44 18.82
C THR A 577 6.76 -13.74 18.51
N SER A 578 7.05 -14.71 17.62
CA SER A 578 8.41 -15.28 17.46
C SER A 578 8.98 -15.81 18.79
N SER A 579 8.13 -16.42 19.62
CA SER A 579 8.45 -16.96 20.95
C SER A 579 8.85 -15.91 22.01
N GLN A 580 8.34 -14.68 21.92
CA GLN A 580 8.65 -13.57 22.84
C GLN A 580 7.65 -13.40 24.00
N LEU A 581 6.87 -14.44 24.33
CA LEU A 581 6.08 -14.48 25.56
C LEU A 581 6.98 -14.63 26.79
N THR A 582 6.65 -13.95 27.88
CA THR A 582 7.30 -14.21 29.18
C THR A 582 6.89 -15.58 29.73
N SER A 583 7.72 -16.19 30.58
CA SER A 583 7.42 -17.48 31.21
C SER A 583 6.08 -17.48 31.97
N ALA A 584 5.73 -16.36 32.60
CA ALA A 584 4.45 -16.17 33.29
C ALA A 584 3.26 -16.15 32.32
N GLN A 585 3.34 -15.40 31.21
CA GLN A 585 2.31 -15.41 30.18
C GLN A 585 2.17 -16.79 29.54
N ARG A 586 3.28 -17.47 29.24
CA ARG A 586 3.28 -18.84 28.69
C ARG A 586 2.58 -19.82 29.64
N SER A 587 2.87 -19.77 30.94
CA SER A 587 2.19 -20.61 31.93
C SER A 587 0.68 -20.34 31.93
N ALA A 588 0.26 -19.08 32.10
CA ALA A 588 -1.15 -18.72 32.15
C ALA A 588 -1.94 -19.11 30.88
N MET A 589 -1.28 -19.08 29.70
CA MET A 589 -1.85 -19.63 28.47
C MET A 589 -1.99 -21.15 28.52
N ILE A 590 -0.96 -21.88 28.95
CA ILE A 590 -1.01 -23.35 29.10
C ILE A 590 -2.10 -23.77 30.08
N ASP A 591 -2.25 -23.08 31.21
CA ASP A 591 -3.29 -23.32 32.21
C ASP A 591 -4.69 -23.13 31.60
N SER A 592 -4.89 -22.01 30.89
CA SER A 592 -6.15 -21.67 30.20
C SER A 592 -6.50 -22.64 29.05
N VAL A 593 -5.50 -23.12 28.32
CA VAL A 593 -5.63 -24.09 27.22
C VAL A 593 -5.90 -25.49 27.77
N SER A 594 -5.32 -25.85 28.91
CA SER A 594 -5.52 -27.13 29.60
C SER A 594 -6.93 -27.28 30.19
N ALA A 595 -7.56 -26.17 30.57
CA ALA A 595 -8.94 -26.14 31.10
C ALA A 595 -9.98 -26.71 30.12
N TRP A 596 -9.74 -26.63 28.80
CA TRP A 596 -10.52 -27.35 27.79
C TRP A 596 -10.07 -28.81 27.72
N ASN A 597 -10.91 -29.72 28.20
CA ASN A 597 -10.67 -31.16 28.23
C ASN A 597 -12.00 -31.93 28.14
N SER A 598 -11.93 -33.25 27.95
CA SER A 598 -13.10 -34.13 27.77
C SER A 598 -14.07 -34.20 28.96
N THR A 599 -13.70 -33.68 30.14
CA THR A 599 -14.60 -33.58 31.30
C THR A 599 -15.36 -32.25 31.29
N ASN A 600 -14.69 -31.15 30.97
CA ASN A 600 -15.27 -29.81 30.95
C ASN A 600 -16.04 -29.50 29.65
N ASP A 601 -15.67 -30.14 28.54
CA ASP A 601 -16.33 -30.03 27.24
C ASP A 601 -16.25 -31.39 26.50
N PRO A 602 -17.24 -32.28 26.71
CA PRO A 602 -17.20 -33.64 26.15
C PRO A 602 -17.26 -33.72 24.61
N THR A 603 -17.64 -32.65 23.90
CA THR A 603 -17.93 -32.71 22.45
C THR A 603 -17.01 -31.86 21.59
N ALA A 604 -16.43 -30.78 22.11
CA ALA A 604 -15.64 -29.82 21.31
C ALA A 604 -14.28 -29.43 21.92
N TRP A 605 -13.86 -30.04 23.04
CA TRP A 605 -12.68 -29.55 23.81
C TRP A 605 -11.40 -29.41 22.97
N GLN A 606 -11.15 -30.32 22.03
CA GLN A 606 -9.97 -30.24 21.15
C GLN A 606 -9.97 -28.97 20.31
N LEU A 607 -11.13 -28.61 19.76
CA LEU A 607 -11.30 -27.43 18.91
C LEU A 607 -11.26 -26.14 19.74
N HIS A 608 -11.91 -26.12 20.91
CA HIS A 608 -11.84 -24.98 21.83
C HIS A 608 -10.44 -24.79 22.44
N ARG A 609 -9.70 -25.87 22.70
CA ARG A 609 -8.29 -25.87 23.12
C ARG A 609 -7.40 -25.17 22.08
N VAL A 610 -7.52 -25.55 20.80
CA VAL A 610 -6.80 -24.90 19.68
C VAL A 610 -7.17 -23.41 19.57
N ARG A 611 -8.46 -23.09 19.52
CA ARG A 611 -8.95 -21.70 19.39
C ARG A 611 -8.56 -20.81 20.57
N THR A 612 -8.48 -21.36 21.78
CA THR A 612 -8.01 -20.65 22.97
C THR A 612 -6.51 -20.37 22.88
N ALA A 613 -5.69 -21.33 22.45
CA ALA A 613 -4.27 -21.12 22.24
C ALA A 613 -3.99 -20.06 21.17
N ALA A 614 -4.69 -20.12 20.04
CA ALA A 614 -4.62 -19.11 18.99
C ALA A 614 -5.05 -17.73 19.49
N TYR A 615 -6.26 -17.61 20.07
CA TYR A 615 -6.80 -16.35 20.56
C TYR A 615 -5.89 -15.69 21.60
N LEU A 616 -5.39 -16.43 22.59
CA LEU A 616 -4.51 -15.87 23.62
C LEU A 616 -3.15 -15.44 23.05
N ALA A 617 -2.57 -16.20 22.11
CA ALA A 617 -1.30 -15.84 21.48
C ALA A 617 -1.39 -14.57 20.63
N PHE A 618 -2.51 -14.35 19.91
CA PHE A 618 -2.74 -13.12 19.15
C PHE A 618 -3.24 -11.95 20.02
N LEU A 619 -3.91 -12.21 21.14
CA LEU A 619 -4.33 -11.17 22.10
C LEU A 619 -3.15 -10.65 22.95
N ALA A 620 -2.04 -11.38 23.00
CA ALA A 620 -0.84 -10.94 23.73
C ALA A 620 -0.31 -9.61 23.17
N PRO A 621 0.04 -8.62 24.03
CA PRO A 621 0.58 -7.33 23.57
C PRO A 621 1.82 -7.45 22.67
N GLN A 622 2.59 -8.54 22.80
CA GLN A 622 3.70 -8.86 21.90
C GLN A 622 3.30 -9.14 20.45
N PHE A 623 2.07 -9.61 20.17
CA PHE A 623 1.62 -9.80 18.78
C PHE A 623 1.47 -8.46 18.05
N SER A 624 1.00 -7.43 18.75
CA SER A 624 0.86 -6.07 18.23
C SER A 624 2.18 -5.39 17.84
N VAL A 625 3.34 -5.99 18.13
CA VAL A 625 4.66 -5.42 17.84
C VAL A 625 5.49 -6.38 16.97
N ILE A 626 6.07 -5.86 15.88
CA ILE A 626 7.03 -6.57 15.02
C ILE A 626 8.46 -6.19 15.45
N ARG A 627 9.39 -7.16 15.48
CA ARG A 627 10.75 -7.08 16.07
C ARG A 627 11.74 -8.02 15.37
#